data_AF-A0A520ZPW7-F1
#
_entry.id   AF-A0A520ZPW7-F1
#
_cell.length_a   1.000
_cell.length_b   1.000
_cell.length_c   1.000
_cell.angle_alpha   90.00
_cell.angle_beta   90.00
_cell.angle_gamma   90.00
#
_symmetry.space_group_name_H-M   'P 1'
#
loop_
_entity.id
_entity.type
_entity.pdbx_description
1 polymer ?
#
loop_
_entity_poly.entity_id
_entity_poly.type
_entity_poly.pdbx_seq_one_letter_code
_entity_poly.pdbx_strand_id
1 'polypeptide(L)'
;MLKQIKGAIRDPNAAWHMLKAQRHKLPWGDRQFVHAEEFRSDSEKGDYVTSIAGILGTQRSFENFKRDAVYRRILEHVSEREGAQYLEILQSRNDGVLDTAIDTVLRLDSVGNPVKYRYTGFDSALSPTTLRYVKVASDLFGLFGRDHARIAEIGCGYGGQTLTNDKLLGFQHATLFDLPVVNRLIRRYLGSVILDGAFKATTLNEELPQAYELAI
;
A
#
# COMPACT_ATOMS: atom_id res chain seq x y z
N MET A 1 17.25 30.67 4.61
CA MET A 1 16.52 31.22 5.76
C MET A 1 16.24 32.73 5.65
N LEU A 2 17.24 33.61 5.53
CA LEU A 2 17.02 35.08 5.45
C LEU A 2 16.28 35.59 4.19
N LYS A 3 16.41 34.92 3.03
CA LYS A 3 15.67 35.28 1.80
C LYS A 3 14.17 35.00 1.88
N GLN A 4 13.76 33.99 2.65
CA GLN A 4 12.38 33.53 2.73
C GLN A 4 11.55 34.32 3.76
N ILE A 5 12.19 34.83 4.82
CA ILE A 5 11.55 35.73 5.80
C ILE A 5 11.11 37.05 5.11
N LYS A 6 11.88 37.54 4.13
CA LYS A 6 11.52 38.77 3.37
C LYS A 6 10.30 38.59 2.45
N GLY A 7 10.00 37.37 1.99
CA GLY A 7 8.83 37.08 1.16
C GLY A 7 7.52 37.04 1.96
N ALA A 8 7.56 36.45 3.16
CA ALA A 8 6.40 36.30 4.04
C ALA A 8 5.88 37.63 4.62
N ILE A 9 6.73 38.66 4.69
CA ILE A 9 6.35 40.00 5.18
C ILE A 9 5.56 40.80 4.12
N ARG A 10 5.63 40.40 2.84
CA ARG A 10 5.00 41.13 1.71
C ARG A 10 3.65 40.60 1.27
N ASP A 11 3.29 39.35 1.62
CA ASP A 11 2.03 38.73 1.21
C ASP A 11 1.38 37.99 2.39
N PRO A 12 0.23 38.48 2.91
CA PRO A 12 -0.54 37.83 3.96
C PRO A 12 -0.97 36.40 3.62
N ASN A 13 -1.19 36.09 2.34
CA ASN A 13 -1.55 34.74 1.90
C ASN A 13 -0.35 33.80 1.99
N ALA A 14 0.85 34.26 1.61
CA ALA A 14 2.08 33.47 1.78
C ALA A 14 2.36 33.17 3.26
N ALA A 15 2.15 34.14 4.15
CA ALA A 15 2.26 33.95 5.60
C ALA A 15 1.20 32.97 6.14
N TRP A 16 -0.05 33.06 5.67
CA TRP A 16 -1.13 32.13 6.02
C TRP A 16 -0.86 30.71 5.54
N HIS A 17 -0.31 30.54 4.32
CA HIS A 17 0.12 29.26 3.79
C HIS A 17 1.29 28.67 4.59
N MET A 18 2.26 29.49 5.02
CA MET A 18 3.35 29.05 5.89
C MET A 18 2.84 28.60 7.27
N LEU A 19 1.91 29.34 7.87
CA LEU A 19 1.31 28.99 9.16
C LEU A 19 0.45 27.71 9.05
N LYS A 20 -0.29 27.52 7.96
CA LYS A 20 -1.00 26.25 7.68
C LYS A 20 -0.04 25.09 7.48
N ALA A 21 1.05 25.27 6.74
CA ALA A 21 2.06 24.22 6.53
C ALA A 21 2.74 23.79 7.85
N GLN A 22 3.06 24.75 8.73
CA GLN A 22 3.56 24.46 10.08
C GLN A 22 2.53 23.75 10.95
N ARG A 23 1.25 24.13 10.86
CA ARG A 23 0.16 23.53 11.63
C ARG A 23 -0.20 22.11 11.18
N HIS A 24 0.13 21.73 9.94
CA HIS A 24 -0.11 20.40 9.38
C HIS A 24 1.09 19.44 9.41
N LYS A 25 2.24 19.81 9.99
CA LYS A 25 3.47 18.99 9.96
C LYS A 25 3.76 18.40 8.57
N LEU A 26 3.46 19.13 7.49
CA LEU A 26 3.95 18.75 6.17
C LEU A 26 5.45 19.06 6.18
N PRO A 27 6.33 18.06 6.09
CA PRO A 27 7.75 18.35 6.02
C PRO A 27 7.97 19.16 4.75
N TRP A 28 8.50 20.37 4.90
CA TRP A 28 9.22 21.06 3.82
C TRP A 28 10.53 20.31 3.58
N GLY A 29 10.42 19.05 3.16
CA GLY A 29 11.52 18.22 2.72
C GLY A 29 11.60 18.29 1.20
N ASP A 30 12.82 18.34 0.68
CA ASP A 30 13.06 18.26 -0.76
C ASP A 30 12.31 17.05 -1.35
N ARG A 31 11.58 17.27 -2.45
CA ARG A 31 10.93 16.18 -3.18
C ARG A 31 12.01 15.20 -3.64
N GLN A 32 11.81 13.93 -3.34
CA GLN A 32 12.74 12.88 -3.73
C GLN A 32 12.21 12.17 -4.97
N PHE A 33 13.11 11.95 -5.92
CA PHE A 33 12.83 11.26 -7.18
C PHE A 33 13.84 10.12 -7.32
N VAL A 34 13.39 8.94 -7.75
CA VAL A 34 14.28 7.79 -7.97
C VAL A 34 14.74 7.76 -9.42
N HIS A 35 13.82 8.01 -10.36
CA HIS A 35 14.08 7.92 -11.78
C HIS A 35 14.23 9.29 -12.48
N ALA A 36 14.84 9.27 -13.68
CA ALA A 36 14.86 10.42 -14.58
C ALA A 36 13.42 10.79 -14.99
N GLU A 37 13.18 12.07 -15.32
CA GLU A 37 11.83 12.62 -15.46
C GLU A 37 10.96 11.84 -16.46
N GLU A 38 11.55 11.39 -17.56
CA GLU A 38 10.92 10.60 -18.62
C GLU A 38 10.50 9.19 -18.19
N PHE A 39 11.02 8.67 -17.07
CA PHE A 39 10.73 7.33 -16.55
C PHE A 39 9.92 7.34 -15.25
N ARG A 40 9.49 8.52 -14.78
CA ARG A 40 8.71 8.64 -13.53
C ARG A 40 7.26 8.22 -13.74
N SER A 41 6.77 7.39 -12.83
CA SER A 41 5.34 7.13 -12.69
C SER A 41 4.61 8.30 -12.01
N ASP A 42 3.28 8.25 -11.96
CA ASP A 42 2.48 9.21 -11.19
C ASP A 42 2.82 9.21 -9.69
N SER A 43 3.26 8.07 -9.14
CA SER A 43 3.67 7.97 -7.74
C SER A 43 5.02 8.64 -7.47
N GLU A 44 5.82 8.95 -8.50
CA GLU A 44 7.08 9.69 -8.39
C GLU A 44 6.96 11.19 -8.69
N LYS A 45 5.75 11.74 -8.84
CA LYS A 45 5.58 13.18 -9.14
C LYS A 45 5.64 14.10 -7.91
N GLY A 46 6.02 13.62 -6.73
CA GLY A 46 6.01 14.45 -5.52
C GLY A 46 6.36 13.75 -4.21
N ASP A 47 5.41 13.80 -3.27
CA ASP A 47 5.68 13.59 -1.83
C ASP A 47 5.68 12.11 -1.40
N TYR A 48 5.33 11.18 -2.28
CA TYR A 48 5.14 9.76 -1.93
C TYR A 48 6.44 9.11 -1.44
N VAL A 49 7.54 9.27 -2.20
CA VAL A 49 8.87 8.77 -1.80
C VAL A 49 9.31 9.38 -0.47
N THR A 50 9.12 10.69 -0.30
CA THR A 50 9.44 11.41 0.94
C THR A 50 8.59 10.90 2.11
N SER A 51 7.30 10.64 1.90
CA SER A 51 6.41 10.06 2.91
C SER A 51 6.90 8.66 3.34
N ILE A 52 7.27 7.80 2.39
CA ILE A 52 7.79 6.46 2.71
C ILE A 52 9.12 6.54 3.47
N ALA A 53 10.02 7.46 3.10
CA ALA A 53 11.24 7.68 3.86
C ALA A 53 10.92 8.08 5.32
N GLY A 54 9.93 8.94 5.54
CA GLY A 54 9.45 9.32 6.87
C GLY A 54 8.78 8.17 7.64
N ILE A 55 8.02 7.32 6.94
CA ILE A 55 7.41 6.09 7.48
C ILE A 55 8.50 5.14 8.00
N LEU A 56 9.57 4.96 7.22
CA LEU A 56 10.68 4.07 7.58
C LEU A 56 11.57 4.64 8.69
N GLY A 57 11.58 5.96 8.88
CA GLY A 57 12.50 6.65 9.80
C GLY A 57 12.31 6.34 11.28
N THR A 58 11.10 5.95 11.73
CA THR A 58 10.85 5.58 13.13
C THR A 58 9.86 4.44 13.26
N GLN A 59 9.93 3.69 14.38
CA GLN A 59 8.96 2.63 14.69
C GLN A 59 7.54 3.18 14.77
N ARG A 60 7.34 4.31 15.45
CA ARG A 60 6.04 4.97 15.57
C ARG A 60 5.45 5.37 14.21
N SER A 61 6.28 5.89 13.30
CA SER A 61 5.84 6.25 11.95
C SER A 61 5.39 5.01 11.18
N PHE A 62 6.16 3.93 11.25
CA PHE A 62 5.80 2.65 10.65
C PHE A 62 4.50 2.07 11.22
N GLU A 63 4.35 2.02 12.55
CA GLU A 63 3.13 1.48 13.18
C GLU A 63 1.85 2.25 12.78
N ASN A 64 1.97 3.46 12.24
CA ASN A 64 0.85 4.31 11.83
C ASN A 64 0.85 4.66 10.33
N PHE A 65 1.63 3.97 9.50
CA PHE A 65 1.86 4.40 8.11
C PHE A 65 0.59 4.42 7.26
N LYS A 66 -0.39 3.53 7.51
CA LYS A 66 -1.66 3.51 6.79
C LYS A 66 -2.54 4.72 7.13
N ARG A 67 -2.16 5.53 8.12
CA ARG A 67 -2.79 6.81 8.47
C ARG A 67 -2.08 8.02 7.89
N ASP A 68 -0.91 7.86 7.26
CA ASP A 68 -0.18 8.97 6.65
C ASP A 68 -1.00 9.59 5.51
N ALA A 69 -1.15 10.92 5.51
CA ALA A 69 -2.04 11.60 4.58
C ALA A 69 -1.57 11.53 3.11
N VAL A 70 -0.25 11.47 2.88
CA VAL A 70 0.30 11.31 1.53
C VAL A 70 0.12 9.86 1.09
N TYR A 71 0.49 8.91 1.95
CA TYR A 71 0.41 7.49 1.67
C TYR A 71 -1.02 7.03 1.39
N ARG A 72 -1.98 7.53 2.17
CA ARG A 72 -3.40 7.24 2.00
C ARG A 72 -3.93 7.61 0.64
N ARG A 73 -3.52 8.76 0.09
CA ARG A 73 -3.97 9.18 -1.25
C ARG A 73 -3.56 8.19 -2.34
N ILE A 74 -2.50 7.41 -2.12
CA ILE A 74 -2.00 6.44 -3.11
C ILE A 74 -2.58 5.05 -2.84
N LEU A 75 -2.42 4.49 -1.63
CA LEU A 75 -2.74 3.07 -1.38
C LEU A 75 -3.84 2.80 -0.35
N GLU A 76 -4.20 3.78 0.48
CA GLU A 76 -5.22 3.63 1.53
C GLU A 76 -6.35 4.67 1.33
N HIS A 77 -6.78 4.79 0.06
CA HIS A 77 -7.76 5.77 -0.40
C HIS A 77 -9.18 5.21 -0.50
N VAL A 78 -9.36 3.91 -0.25
CA VAL A 78 -10.65 3.24 -0.39
C VAL A 78 -11.61 3.72 0.71
N SER A 79 -12.76 4.20 0.29
CA SER A 79 -13.84 4.65 1.18
C SER A 79 -14.64 3.49 1.75
N GLU A 80 -15.38 3.74 2.85
CA GLU A 80 -16.35 2.77 3.42
C GLU A 80 -17.37 2.30 2.37
N ARG A 81 -17.86 3.21 1.52
CA ARG A 81 -18.82 2.89 0.46
C ARG A 81 -18.22 1.94 -0.57
N GLU A 82 -16.99 2.18 -1.02
CA GLU A 82 -16.29 1.27 -1.95
C GLU A 82 -16.00 -0.07 -1.28
N GLY A 83 -15.64 -0.07 0.01
CA GLY A 83 -15.51 -1.28 0.81
C GLY A 83 -16.79 -2.12 0.82
N ALA A 84 -17.95 -1.49 1.00
CA ALA A 84 -19.25 -2.17 0.95
C ALA A 84 -19.52 -2.76 -0.44
N GLN A 85 -19.18 -2.05 -1.52
CA GLN A 85 -19.32 -2.56 -2.89
C GLN A 85 -18.43 -3.78 -3.14
N TYR A 86 -17.17 -3.78 -2.66
CA TYR A 86 -16.31 -4.97 -2.76
C TYR A 86 -16.88 -6.15 -2.00
N LEU A 87 -17.47 -5.90 -0.84
CA LEU A 87 -18.11 -6.92 -0.03
C LEU A 87 -19.33 -7.53 -0.71
N GLU A 88 -20.19 -6.70 -1.32
CA GLU A 88 -21.33 -7.17 -2.12
C GLU A 88 -20.88 -8.07 -3.28
N ILE A 89 -19.82 -7.69 -4.00
CA ILE A 89 -19.24 -8.52 -5.07
C ILE A 89 -18.78 -9.86 -4.51
N LEU A 90 -18.00 -9.85 -3.43
CA LEU A 90 -17.46 -11.06 -2.80
C LEU A 90 -18.57 -12.00 -2.32
N GLN A 91 -19.60 -11.47 -1.67
CA GLN A 91 -20.76 -12.23 -1.23
C GLN A 91 -21.55 -12.82 -2.41
N SER A 92 -21.73 -12.05 -3.48
CA SER A 92 -22.47 -12.50 -4.67
C SER A 92 -21.77 -13.65 -5.41
N ARG A 93 -20.43 -13.71 -5.37
CA ARG A 93 -19.65 -14.76 -6.02
C ARG A 93 -19.73 -16.08 -5.28
N ASN A 94 -19.72 -16.02 -3.94
CA ASN A 94 -19.79 -17.20 -3.07
C ASN A 94 -18.79 -18.30 -3.49
N ASP A 95 -17.57 -17.89 -3.82
CA ASP A 95 -16.48 -18.73 -4.34
C ASP A 95 -15.55 -19.27 -3.23
N GLY A 96 -15.93 -19.07 -1.96
CA GLY A 96 -15.19 -19.44 -0.76
C GLY A 96 -14.00 -18.53 -0.41
N VAL A 97 -13.68 -17.53 -1.24
CA VAL A 97 -12.55 -16.61 -0.99
C VAL A 97 -12.85 -15.70 0.19
N LEU A 98 -14.08 -15.19 0.29
CA LEU A 98 -14.49 -14.33 1.40
C LEU A 98 -14.43 -15.08 2.74
N ASP A 99 -14.90 -16.32 2.80
CA ASP A 99 -14.90 -17.14 4.01
C ASP A 99 -13.47 -17.34 4.53
N THR A 100 -12.55 -17.70 3.64
CA THR A 100 -11.12 -17.84 3.97
C THR A 100 -10.52 -16.50 4.42
N ALA A 101 -10.91 -15.39 3.79
CA ALA A 101 -10.41 -14.05 4.11
C ALA A 101 -10.83 -13.57 5.51
N ILE A 102 -12.04 -13.92 5.95
CA ILE A 102 -12.55 -13.57 7.30
C ILE A 102 -11.63 -14.14 8.38
N ASP A 103 -11.18 -15.39 8.23
CA ASP A 103 -10.34 -16.05 9.22
C ASP A 103 -8.85 -15.73 9.10
N THR A 104 -8.44 -15.10 7.99
CA THR A 104 -7.04 -14.79 7.70
C THR A 104 -6.80 -13.28 7.61
N VAL A 105 -6.79 -12.72 6.40
CA VAL A 105 -6.26 -11.39 6.11
C VAL A 105 -7.12 -10.27 6.70
N LEU A 106 -8.45 -10.44 6.74
CA LEU A 106 -9.35 -9.43 7.31
C LEU A 106 -9.23 -9.35 8.84
N ARG A 107 -8.98 -10.49 9.49
CA ARG A 107 -8.76 -10.58 10.93
C ARG A 107 -7.39 -10.07 11.36
N LEU A 108 -6.34 -10.40 10.59
CA LEU A 108 -4.95 -10.11 10.93
C LEU A 108 -4.50 -8.68 10.58
N ASP A 109 -5.30 -7.93 9.82
CA ASP A 109 -4.95 -6.58 9.34
C ASP A 109 -4.84 -5.56 10.47
N SER A 110 -3.66 -5.49 11.08
CA SER A 110 -3.34 -4.62 12.22
C SER A 110 -2.08 -3.78 11.97
N VAL A 111 -1.15 -4.28 11.16
CA VAL A 111 0.12 -3.60 10.86
C VAL A 111 -0.14 -2.29 10.12
N GLY A 112 0.45 -1.21 10.62
CA GLY A 112 0.36 0.13 10.04
C GLY A 112 -0.89 0.93 10.43
N ASN A 113 -1.75 0.40 11.32
CA ASN A 113 -2.93 1.07 11.87
C ASN A 113 -3.96 1.51 10.79
N PRO A 114 -4.52 0.56 10.01
CA PRO A 114 -5.50 0.86 8.97
C PRO A 114 -6.75 1.55 9.52
N VAL A 115 -7.42 2.33 8.66
CA VAL A 115 -8.78 2.82 8.93
C VAL A 115 -9.75 1.66 8.72
N LYS A 116 -10.66 1.44 9.67
CA LYS A 116 -11.63 0.35 9.62
C LYS A 116 -13.05 0.85 9.88
N TYR A 117 -14.02 0.19 9.26
CA TYR A 117 -15.45 0.50 9.36
C TYR A 117 -16.24 -0.75 9.73
N ARG A 118 -17.42 -0.58 10.33
CA ARG A 118 -18.31 -1.70 10.65
C ARG A 118 -19.22 -1.97 9.47
N TYR A 119 -19.17 -3.19 8.95
CA TYR A 119 -20.05 -3.66 7.89
C TYR A 119 -21.10 -4.61 8.47
N THR A 120 -22.34 -4.52 7.98
CA THR A 120 -23.43 -5.39 8.42
C THR A 120 -23.09 -6.86 8.14
N GLY A 121 -23.31 -7.73 9.13
CA GLY A 121 -23.01 -9.17 9.01
C GLY A 121 -21.59 -9.56 9.41
N PHE A 122 -20.78 -8.63 9.93
CA PHE A 122 -19.42 -8.88 10.39
C PHE A 122 -19.22 -8.44 11.84
N ASP A 123 -18.61 -9.31 12.66
CA ASP A 123 -18.41 -9.05 14.09
C ASP A 123 -17.35 -7.99 14.37
N SER A 124 -16.41 -7.82 13.44
CA SER A 124 -15.28 -6.90 13.56
C SER A 124 -15.30 -5.81 12.48
N ALA A 125 -14.71 -4.66 12.80
CA ALA A 125 -14.51 -3.62 11.81
C ALA A 125 -13.46 -4.07 10.78
N LEU A 126 -13.69 -3.77 9.50
CA LEU A 126 -12.85 -4.20 8.39
C LEU A 126 -12.24 -2.99 7.67
N SER A 127 -11.02 -3.17 7.14
CA SER A 127 -10.37 -2.18 6.30
C SER A 127 -10.95 -2.23 4.88
N PRO A 128 -11.46 -1.11 4.33
CA PRO A 128 -11.92 -1.05 2.94
C PRO A 128 -10.82 -1.40 1.94
N THR A 129 -9.57 -0.99 2.21
CA THR A 129 -8.41 -1.33 1.37
C THR A 129 -8.16 -2.84 1.36
N THR A 130 -8.30 -3.50 2.51
CA THR A 130 -8.12 -4.95 2.61
C THR A 130 -9.26 -5.68 1.91
N LEU A 131 -10.50 -5.20 1.99
CA LEU A 131 -11.62 -5.73 1.19
C LEU A 131 -11.36 -5.62 -0.32
N ARG A 132 -10.76 -4.51 -0.78
CA ARG A 132 -10.31 -4.39 -2.18
C ARG A 132 -9.31 -5.49 -2.55
N TYR A 133 -8.32 -5.76 -1.69
CA TYR A 133 -7.34 -6.82 -1.95
C TYR A 133 -7.99 -8.21 -2.00
N VAL A 134 -8.94 -8.50 -1.12
CA VAL A 134 -9.70 -9.77 -1.13
C VAL A 134 -10.51 -9.89 -2.42
N LYS A 135 -11.14 -8.81 -2.87
CA LYS A 135 -11.85 -8.79 -4.16
C LYS A 135 -10.92 -9.05 -5.33
N VAL A 136 -9.73 -8.44 -5.35
CA VAL A 136 -8.72 -8.70 -6.39
C VAL A 136 -8.25 -10.16 -6.34
N ALA A 137 -8.04 -10.73 -5.15
CA ALA A 137 -7.70 -12.15 -5.04
C ALA A 137 -8.83 -13.06 -5.57
N SER A 138 -10.10 -12.72 -5.30
CA SER A 138 -11.25 -13.43 -5.89
C SER A 138 -11.31 -13.28 -7.43
N ASP A 139 -10.96 -12.12 -7.98
CA ASP A 139 -10.84 -11.95 -9.44
C ASP A 139 -9.75 -12.88 -10.01
N LEU A 140 -8.56 -12.88 -9.40
CA LEU A 140 -7.44 -13.72 -9.82
C LEU A 140 -7.78 -15.21 -9.70
N PHE A 141 -8.48 -15.60 -8.63
CA PHE A 141 -8.97 -16.97 -8.46
C PHE A 141 -9.85 -17.41 -9.64
N GLY A 142 -10.83 -16.58 -10.00
CA GLY A 142 -11.74 -16.88 -11.09
C GLY A 142 -11.08 -16.94 -12.47
N LEU A 143 -10.01 -16.16 -12.68
CA LEU A 143 -9.31 -16.06 -13.96
C LEU A 143 -8.18 -17.07 -14.13
N PHE A 144 -7.43 -17.35 -13.05
CA PHE A 144 -6.16 -18.06 -13.12
C PHE A 144 -6.06 -19.26 -12.17
N GLY A 145 -6.99 -19.40 -11.22
CA GLY A 145 -6.96 -20.47 -10.22
C GLY A 145 -6.10 -20.13 -8.99
N ARG A 146 -5.46 -21.15 -8.42
CA ARG A 146 -4.67 -21.10 -7.17
C ARG A 146 -3.35 -21.85 -7.34
N ASP A 147 -2.52 -21.79 -6.30
CA ASP A 147 -1.31 -22.61 -6.11
C ASP A 147 -0.22 -22.38 -7.16
N HIS A 148 -0.02 -21.12 -7.56
CA HIS A 148 1.05 -20.74 -8.48
C HIS A 148 2.43 -20.86 -7.84
N ALA A 149 3.39 -21.51 -8.49
CA ALA A 149 4.73 -21.64 -7.92
C ALA A 149 5.45 -20.29 -7.86
N ARG A 150 5.43 -19.53 -8.96
CA ARG A 150 6.15 -18.25 -9.08
C ARG A 150 5.27 -17.15 -9.63
N ILE A 151 5.10 -16.09 -8.85
CA ILE A 151 4.36 -14.90 -9.25
C ILE A 151 5.27 -13.67 -9.29
N ALA A 152 4.95 -12.74 -10.19
CA ALA A 152 5.49 -11.39 -10.21
C ALA A 152 4.38 -10.40 -9.85
N GLU A 153 4.67 -9.39 -9.05
CA GLU A 153 3.77 -8.26 -8.79
C GLU A 153 4.51 -6.96 -9.08
N ILE A 154 3.93 -6.06 -9.86
CA ILE A 154 4.54 -4.77 -10.22
C ILE A 154 3.74 -3.63 -9.59
N GLY A 155 4.42 -2.75 -8.87
CA GLY A 155 3.77 -1.66 -8.14
C GLY A 155 3.08 -2.15 -6.86
N CYS A 156 3.78 -2.97 -6.08
CA CYS A 156 3.23 -3.69 -4.92
C CYS A 156 2.90 -2.80 -3.72
N GLY A 157 3.42 -1.57 -3.70
CA GLY A 157 3.20 -0.67 -2.58
C GLY A 157 3.84 -1.19 -1.30
N TYR A 158 3.06 -1.44 -0.25
CA TYR A 158 3.59 -2.07 0.96
C TYR A 158 3.54 -3.61 0.94
N GLY A 159 3.02 -4.24 -0.11
CA GLY A 159 2.86 -5.70 -0.19
C GLY A 159 1.54 -6.23 0.37
N GLY A 160 0.52 -5.37 0.51
CA GLY A 160 -0.81 -5.77 1.03
C GLY A 160 -1.54 -6.78 0.14
N GLN A 161 -1.44 -6.61 -1.19
CA GLN A 161 -2.00 -7.58 -2.15
C GLN A 161 -1.22 -8.89 -2.11
N THR A 162 0.12 -8.85 -2.04
CA THR A 162 0.95 -10.06 -1.88
C THR A 162 0.55 -10.89 -0.66
N LEU A 163 0.42 -10.28 0.52
CA LEU A 163 -0.04 -10.98 1.73
C LEU A 163 -1.43 -11.59 1.52
N THR A 164 -2.30 -10.88 0.79
CA THR A 164 -3.65 -11.36 0.53
C THR A 164 -3.65 -12.56 -0.41
N ASN A 165 -2.85 -12.52 -1.48
CA ASN A 165 -2.71 -13.62 -2.41
C ASN A 165 -2.04 -14.84 -1.75
N ASP A 166 -1.06 -14.63 -0.86
CA ASP A 166 -0.42 -15.71 -0.10
C ASP A 166 -1.47 -16.53 0.68
N LYS A 167 -2.35 -15.85 1.41
CA LYS A 167 -3.35 -16.49 2.27
C LYS A 167 -4.56 -17.05 1.53
N LEU A 168 -4.93 -16.48 0.38
CA LEU A 168 -6.16 -16.84 -0.30
C LEU A 168 -5.95 -17.70 -1.55
N LEU A 169 -4.82 -17.54 -2.23
CA LEU A 169 -4.52 -18.24 -3.48
C LEU A 169 -3.33 -19.18 -3.36
N GLY A 170 -2.41 -18.91 -2.42
CA GLY A 170 -1.19 -19.68 -2.27
C GLY A 170 -0.16 -19.38 -3.37
N PHE A 171 1.10 -19.26 -2.97
CA PHE A 171 2.23 -19.32 -3.89
C PHE A 171 3.48 -19.83 -3.20
N GLN A 172 4.46 -20.34 -3.96
CA GLN A 172 5.76 -20.70 -3.38
C GLN A 172 6.69 -19.48 -3.28
N HIS A 173 6.73 -18.65 -4.33
CA HIS A 173 7.57 -17.46 -4.35
C HIS A 173 6.94 -16.28 -5.11
N ALA A 174 6.94 -15.10 -4.48
CA ALA A 174 6.55 -13.84 -5.10
C ALA A 174 7.76 -12.91 -5.33
N THR A 175 7.99 -12.48 -6.57
CA THR A 175 8.92 -11.39 -6.87
C THR A 175 8.16 -10.08 -6.98
N LEU A 176 8.50 -9.13 -6.11
CA LEU A 176 7.82 -7.86 -5.92
C LEU A 176 8.67 -6.75 -6.51
N PHE A 177 8.12 -6.03 -7.48
CA PHE A 177 8.80 -4.96 -8.19
C PHE A 177 8.23 -3.60 -7.80
N ASP A 178 9.04 -2.78 -7.15
CA ASP A 178 8.68 -1.40 -6.84
C ASP A 178 9.94 -0.53 -6.73
N LEU A 179 9.77 0.76 -6.41
CA LEU A 179 10.88 1.69 -6.19
C LEU A 179 11.77 1.21 -5.04
N PRO A 180 13.09 1.49 -5.05
CA PRO A 180 14.03 1.06 -4.01
C PRO A 180 13.59 1.39 -2.58
N VAL A 181 12.99 2.57 -2.38
CA VAL A 181 12.44 3.03 -1.09
C VAL A 181 11.17 2.28 -0.68
N VAL A 182 10.31 1.96 -1.65
CA VAL A 182 9.09 1.19 -1.45
C VAL A 182 9.45 -0.26 -1.11
N ASN A 183 10.44 -0.84 -1.79
CA ASN A 183 10.98 -2.17 -1.47
C ASN A 183 11.49 -2.29 -0.02
N ARG A 184 11.97 -1.21 0.60
CA ARG A 184 12.30 -1.21 2.03
C ARG A 184 11.04 -1.28 2.90
N LEU A 185 9.98 -0.58 2.51
CA LEU A 185 8.69 -0.66 3.20
C LEU A 185 8.05 -2.04 3.05
N ILE A 186 8.06 -2.63 1.84
CA ILE A 186 7.60 -4.00 1.59
C ILE A 186 8.28 -4.98 2.54
N ARG A 187 9.62 -4.99 2.57
CA ARG A 187 10.38 -5.90 3.45
C ARG A 187 10.04 -5.71 4.92
N ARG A 188 9.84 -4.47 5.38
CA ARG A 188 9.47 -4.19 6.77
C ARG A 188 8.03 -4.64 7.08
N TYR A 189 7.09 -4.40 6.17
CA TYR A 189 5.69 -4.80 6.33
C TYR A 189 5.53 -6.32 6.30
N LEU A 190 6.01 -6.98 5.23
CA LEU A 190 5.90 -8.43 5.10
C LEU A 190 6.76 -9.18 6.14
N GLY A 191 7.85 -8.58 6.62
CA GLY A 191 8.60 -9.09 7.77
C GLY A 191 7.87 -8.99 9.12
N SER A 192 6.72 -8.31 9.18
CA SER A 192 5.87 -8.20 10.38
C SER A 192 4.74 -9.23 10.40
N VAL A 193 4.66 -10.11 9.40
CA VAL A 193 3.63 -11.14 9.27
C VAL A 193 4.28 -12.48 8.85
N ILE A 194 3.56 -13.59 8.99
CA ILE A 194 4.03 -14.90 8.53
C ILE A 194 3.34 -15.22 7.20
N LEU A 195 4.14 -15.36 6.14
CA LEU A 195 3.70 -15.87 4.84
C LEU A 195 3.76 -17.40 4.80
N ASP A 196 2.91 -18.01 3.99
CA ASP A 196 2.97 -19.45 3.70
C ASP A 196 4.01 -19.74 2.61
N GLY A 197 4.16 -18.81 1.66
CA GLY A 197 5.24 -18.77 0.69
C GLY A 197 6.43 -17.88 1.10
N ALA A 198 7.24 -17.53 0.11
CA ALA A 198 8.37 -16.61 0.26
C ALA A 198 8.24 -15.40 -0.68
N PHE A 199 8.95 -14.31 -0.38
CA PHE A 199 8.99 -13.15 -1.25
C PHE A 199 10.41 -12.60 -1.45
N LYS A 200 10.60 -11.91 -2.57
CA LYS A 200 11.77 -11.08 -2.86
C LYS A 200 11.30 -9.73 -3.38
N ALA A 201 11.66 -8.64 -2.70
CA ALA A 201 11.46 -7.29 -3.21
C ALA A 201 12.69 -6.82 -3.99
N THR A 202 12.49 -6.23 -5.17
CA THR A 202 13.56 -5.80 -6.09
C THR A 202 13.07 -4.71 -7.06
N THR A 203 13.95 -4.18 -7.90
CA THR A 203 13.60 -3.28 -9.00
C THR A 203 13.71 -4.02 -10.33
N LEU A 204 13.05 -3.50 -11.38
CA LEU A 204 13.10 -4.11 -12.72
C LEU A 204 14.53 -4.25 -13.28
N ASN A 205 15.44 -3.34 -12.92
CA ASN A 205 16.82 -3.34 -13.40
C ASN A 205 17.77 -4.20 -12.55
N GLU A 206 17.31 -4.70 -11.40
CA GLU A 206 18.11 -5.55 -10.50
C GLU A 206 17.77 -7.03 -10.65
N GLU A 207 16.62 -7.36 -11.27
CA GLU A 207 16.19 -8.74 -11.47
C GLU A 207 16.61 -9.27 -12.84
N LEU A 208 17.11 -10.50 -12.87
CA LEU A 208 17.33 -11.21 -14.12
C LEU A 208 15.99 -11.69 -14.69
N PRO A 209 15.74 -11.57 -16.00
CA PRO A 209 14.53 -12.10 -16.61
C PRO A 209 14.34 -13.58 -16.30
N GLN A 210 13.13 -13.94 -15.86
CA GLN A 210 12.75 -15.32 -15.56
C GLN A 210 11.27 -15.54 -15.86
N ALA A 211 10.87 -16.81 -15.96
CA ALA A 211 9.50 -17.19 -16.20
C ALA A 211 8.66 -17.10 -14.91
N TYR A 212 7.49 -16.47 -15.03
CA TYR A 212 6.46 -16.40 -14.00
C TYR A 212 5.19 -17.08 -14.51
N GLU A 213 4.46 -17.73 -13.62
CA GLU A 213 3.17 -18.36 -13.93
C GLU A 213 2.03 -17.33 -13.92
N LEU A 214 2.20 -16.28 -13.13
CA LEU A 214 1.28 -15.16 -13.05
C LEU A 214 2.07 -13.85 -12.85
N ALA A 215 1.72 -12.81 -13.59
CA ALA A 215 2.19 -11.45 -13.39
C ALA A 215 0.98 -10.55 -13.05
N ILE A 216 1.09 -9.81 -11.96
CA ILE A 216 0.05 -8.98 -11.36
C ILE A 216 0.45 -7.51 -11.46
#